data_AF-A0A519MHQ8-F1
#
_entry.id   AF-A0A519MHQ8-F1
#
_cell.length_a   1.000
_cell.length_b   1.000
_cell.length_c   1.000
_cell.angle_alpha   90.00
_cell.angle_beta   90.00
_cell.angle_gamma   90.00
#
_symmetry.space_group_name_H-M   'P 1'
#
loop_
_entity.id
_entity.type
_entity.pdbx_description
1 polymer ?
#
loop_
_entity_poly.entity_id
_entity_poly.type
_entity_poly.pdbx_seq_one_letter_code
_entity_poly.pdbx_strand_id
1 'polypeptide(L)'
;GLLNLIPYIGIVIAGVLTIIASLTGTSDMSIIIGILVVNIIVQVIDNNILVPMVVSSKVEINSIASIAGIIVGGAIAGISGMFLAIPIMAIMKVIFDRIESLEPWGYLLGDDLPKSFKWQKPAKPMLPSENVE
;
A
#
# COMPACT_ATOMS: atom_id res chain seq x y z
N GLY A 1 18.97 15.26 -5.57
CA GLY A 1 19.34 15.97 -4.33
C GLY A 1 18.79 15.22 -3.13
N LEU A 2 19.39 15.39 -1.95
CA LEU A 2 19.09 14.65 -0.71
C LEU A 2 17.59 14.57 -0.32
N LEU A 3 16.75 15.49 -0.82
CA LEU A 3 15.30 15.52 -0.60
C LEU A 3 14.50 14.44 -1.36
N ASN A 4 15.11 13.67 -2.27
CA ASN A 4 14.47 12.55 -2.96
C ASN A 4 14.60 11.20 -2.22
N LEU A 5 15.33 11.16 -1.09
CA LEU A 5 15.57 9.91 -0.35
C LEU A 5 14.32 9.46 0.43
N ILE A 6 13.46 10.40 0.80
CA ILE A 6 12.17 10.15 1.46
C ILE A 6 11.12 10.83 0.59
N PRO A 7 10.29 10.07 -0.14
CA PRO A 7 9.10 10.61 -0.81
C PRO A 7 8.30 11.46 0.20
N TYR A 8 7.56 12.47 -0.25
CA TYR A 8 6.80 13.44 0.58
C TYR A 8 7.58 14.61 1.20
N ILE A 9 8.79 14.41 1.72
CA ILE A 9 9.56 15.52 2.36
C ILE A 9 9.81 16.65 1.36
N GLY A 10 10.21 16.31 0.14
CA GLY A 10 10.41 17.29 -0.93
C GLY A 10 9.15 18.08 -1.29
N ILE A 11 7.99 17.42 -1.34
CA ILE A 11 6.70 18.04 -1.70
C ILE A 11 6.26 19.00 -0.58
N VAL A 12 6.37 18.58 0.68
CA VAL A 12 6.02 19.45 1.83
C VAL A 12 6.91 20.68 1.88
N ILE A 13 8.23 20.51 1.72
CA ILE A 13 9.17 21.64 1.72
C ILE A 13 8.89 22.58 0.52
N ALA A 14 8.64 22.02 -0.66
CA ALA A 14 8.29 22.82 -1.84
C ALA A 14 6.99 23.62 -1.64
N GLY A 15 5.96 23.02 -1.03
CA GLY A 15 4.71 23.70 -0.70
C GLY A 15 4.92 24.86 0.28
N VAL A 16 5.68 24.64 1.35
CA VAL A 16 6.01 25.69 2.33
C VAL A 16 6.78 26.84 1.69
N LEU A 17 7.81 26.53 0.90
CA LEU A 17 8.57 27.55 0.17
C LEU A 17 7.70 28.33 -0.81
N THR A 18 6.76 27.66 -1.48
CA THR A 18 5.84 28.30 -2.42
C THR A 18 4.89 29.28 -1.71
N ILE A 19 4.40 28.93 -0.51
CA ILE A 19 3.55 29.82 0.30
C ILE A 19 4.35 31.05 0.75
N ILE A 20 5.56 30.85 1.27
CA ILE A 20 6.42 31.97 1.71
C ILE A 20 6.76 32.88 0.53
N ALA A 21 7.15 32.31 -0.61
CA ALA A 21 7.47 33.07 -1.81
C ALA A 21 6.27 33.89 -2.31
N SER A 22 5.07 33.31 -2.30
CA SER A 22 3.82 33.99 -2.69
C SER A 22 3.54 35.21 -1.81
N LEU A 23 3.71 35.10 -0.50
CA LEU A 23 3.51 36.20 0.45
C LEU A 23 4.54 37.34 0.29
N THR A 24 5.76 37.02 -0.16
CA THR A 24 6.81 38.03 -0.39
C THR A 24 6.80 38.63 -1.80
N GLY A 25 6.23 37.92 -2.78
CA GLY A 25 6.33 38.27 -4.19
C GLY A 25 5.23 39.20 -4.70
N THR A 26 4.06 39.22 -4.06
CA THR A 26 2.97 40.14 -4.40
C THR A 26 2.09 40.42 -3.20
N SER A 27 1.56 41.64 -3.11
CA SER A 27 0.57 42.03 -2.10
C SER A 27 -0.88 41.84 -2.57
N ASP A 28 -1.08 41.40 -3.81
CA ASP A 28 -2.42 41.12 -4.34
C ASP A 28 -2.96 39.79 -3.78
N MET A 29 -3.96 39.91 -2.92
CA MET A 29 -4.61 38.79 -2.25
C MET A 29 -5.20 37.77 -3.25
N SER A 30 -5.64 38.22 -4.42
CA SER A 30 -6.25 37.36 -5.44
C SER A 30 -5.24 36.37 -6.02
N ILE A 31 -4.00 36.85 -6.23
CA ILE A 31 -2.90 36.03 -6.77
C ILE A 31 -2.43 35.02 -5.71
N ILE A 32 -2.32 35.44 -4.45
CA ILE A 32 -1.94 34.57 -3.33
C ILE A 32 -2.94 33.42 -3.17
N ILE A 33 -4.24 33.74 -3.21
CA ILE A 33 -5.31 32.73 -3.15
C ILE A 33 -5.24 31.78 -4.34
N GLY A 34 -4.98 32.29 -5.56
CA GLY A 34 -4.79 31.46 -6.75
C GLY A 34 -3.65 30.45 -6.60
N ILE A 35 -2.50 30.89 -6.09
CA ILE A 35 -1.34 30.02 -5.83
C ILE A 35 -1.66 28.96 -4.76
N LEU A 36 -2.39 29.33 -3.70
CA LEU A 36 -2.80 28.40 -2.66
C LEU A 36 -3.72 27.31 -3.22
N VAL A 37 -4.73 27.71 -4.00
CA VAL A 37 -5.69 26.79 -4.62
C VAL A 37 -4.99 25.81 -5.56
N VAL A 38 -4.09 26.30 -6.41
CA VAL A 38 -3.31 25.44 -7.32
C VAL A 38 -2.46 24.46 -6.53
N ASN A 39 -1.77 24.90 -5.47
CA ASN A 39 -0.98 24.00 -4.62
C ASN A 39 -1.84 22.92 -3.98
N ILE A 40 -3.02 23.26 -3.46
CA ILE A 40 -3.94 22.28 -2.88
C ILE A 40 -4.37 21.26 -3.93
N ILE A 41 -4.73 21.69 -5.15
CA ILE A 41 -5.13 20.80 -6.23
C ILE A 41 -3.99 19.83 -6.58
N VAL A 42 -2.77 20.35 -6.76
CA VAL A 42 -1.58 19.53 -7.05
C VAL A 42 -1.34 18.53 -5.92
N GLN A 43 -1.39 18.97 -4.66
CA GLN A 43 -1.20 18.11 -3.50
C GLN A 43 -2.26 17.00 -3.42
N VAL A 44 -3.51 17.30 -3.74
CA VAL A 44 -4.61 16.33 -3.77
C VAL A 44 -4.38 15.30 -4.87
N ILE A 45 -3.97 15.73 -6.07
CA ILE A 45 -3.67 14.84 -7.19
C ILE A 45 -2.46 13.95 -6.84
N ASP A 46 -1.40 14.53 -6.30
CA ASP A 46 -0.18 13.81 -5.91
C ASP A 46 -0.49 12.74 -4.86
N ASN A 47 -1.13 13.14 -3.76
CA ASN A 47 -1.39 12.27 -2.62
C ASN A 47 -2.41 11.16 -2.92
N ASN A 48 -3.43 11.44 -3.74
CA ASN A 48 -4.53 10.50 -3.97
C ASN A 48 -4.43 9.71 -5.28
N ILE A 49 -3.65 10.17 -6.27
CA ILE A 49 -3.56 9.52 -7.59
C ILE A 49 -2.14 9.09 -7.88
N LEU A 50 -1.18 10.02 -7.89
CA LEU A 50 0.18 9.70 -8.32
C LEU A 50 0.86 8.73 -7.35
N VAL A 51 0.71 8.95 -6.05
CA VAL A 51 1.22 8.05 -5.01
C VAL A 51 0.71 6.62 -5.22
N PRO A 52 -0.60 6.31 -5.14
CA PRO A 52 -1.07 4.93 -5.26
C PRO A 52 -0.77 4.33 -6.63
N MET A 53 -0.72 5.14 -7.70
CA MET A 53 -0.36 4.66 -9.03
C MET A 53 1.11 4.22 -9.11
N VAL A 54 2.02 4.96 -8.48
CA VAL A 54 3.45 4.62 -8.43
C VAL A 54 3.73 3.47 -7.46
N VAL A 55 3.04 3.44 -6.31
CA VAL A 55 3.29 2.45 -5.25
C VAL A 55 2.30 1.28 -5.24
N SER A 56 1.53 1.08 -6.32
CA SER A 56 0.41 0.12 -6.40
C SER A 56 0.83 -1.31 -6.03
N SER A 57 0.73 -1.63 -4.73
CA SER A 57 0.93 -2.95 -4.17
C SER A 57 -0.39 -3.33 -3.50
N LYS A 58 -1.13 -4.25 -4.14
CA LYS A 58 -2.34 -4.83 -3.57
C LYS A 58 -1.94 -5.91 -2.58
N VAL A 59 -1.70 -5.50 -1.34
CA VAL A 59 -1.36 -6.40 -0.23
C VAL A 59 -2.65 -6.75 0.50
N GLU A 60 -3.13 -7.98 0.32
CA GLU A 60 -4.35 -8.49 0.97
C GLU A 60 -3.98 -9.08 2.33
N ILE A 61 -4.10 -8.31 3.42
CA ILE A 61 -3.83 -8.78 4.80
C ILE A 61 -5.16 -9.15 5.47
N ASN A 62 -5.22 -10.27 6.20
CA ASN A 62 -6.43 -10.63 6.92
C ASN A 62 -6.68 -9.71 8.14
N SER A 63 -7.92 -9.75 8.65
CA SER A 63 -8.34 -8.92 9.78
C SER A 63 -7.63 -9.27 11.09
N ILE A 64 -7.34 -10.56 11.34
CA ILE A 64 -6.67 -11.05 12.55
C ILE A 64 -5.23 -10.53 12.63
N ALA A 65 -4.50 -10.59 11.52
CA ALA A 65 -3.12 -10.14 11.39
C ALA A 65 -3.03 -8.63 11.59
N SER A 66 -3.99 -7.88 11.05
CA SER A 66 -4.10 -6.43 11.24
C SER A 66 -4.32 -6.05 12.71
N ILE A 67 -5.23 -6.73 13.41
CA ILE A 67 -5.49 -6.50 14.84
C ILE A 67 -4.25 -6.85 15.68
N ALA A 68 -3.61 -7.99 15.41
CA ALA A 68 -2.39 -8.39 16.10
C ALA A 68 -1.27 -7.35 15.89
N GLY A 69 -1.09 -6.87 14.67
CA GLY A 69 -0.15 -5.80 14.34
C GLY A 69 -0.44 -4.50 15.10
N ILE A 70 -1.71 -4.10 15.22
CA ILE A 70 -2.12 -2.88 15.95
C ILE A 70 -1.81 -3.01 17.44
N ILE A 71 -2.10 -4.17 18.05
CA ILE A 71 -1.81 -4.40 19.47
C ILE A 71 -0.29 -4.35 19.72
N VAL A 72 0.50 -5.01 18.87
CA VAL A 72 1.97 -5.02 18.98
C VAL A 72 2.55 -3.62 18.75
N GLY A 73 2.11 -2.92 17.70
CA GLY A 73 2.52 -1.54 17.42
C GLY A 73 2.15 -0.59 18.55
N GLY A 74 0.95 -0.76 19.11
CA GLY A 74 0.48 -0.04 20.29
C GLY A 74 1.33 -0.29 21.53
N ALA A 75 1.79 -1.52 21.76
CA ALA A 75 2.67 -1.83 22.87
C ALA A 75 4.08 -1.22 22.72
N ILE A 76 4.59 -1.10 21.49
CA ILE A 76 5.95 -0.59 21.23
C ILE A 76 6.00 0.94 21.26
N ALA A 77 5.05 1.62 20.62
CA ALA A 77 5.09 3.07 20.39
C ALA A 77 3.78 3.80 20.74
N GLY A 78 2.81 3.12 21.36
CA GLY A 78 1.52 3.74 21.71
C GLY A 78 0.68 4.08 20.48
N ILE A 79 0.01 5.23 20.51
CA ILE A 79 -0.94 5.66 19.47
C ILE A 79 -0.27 5.77 18.09
N SER A 80 0.96 6.25 18.02
CA SER A 80 1.69 6.35 16.74
C SER A 80 2.01 4.97 16.18
N GLY A 81 2.35 4.00 17.03
CA GLY A 81 2.58 2.61 16.64
C GLY A 81 1.33 1.91 16.14
N MET A 82 0.15 2.22 16.71
CA MET A 82 -1.14 1.71 16.21
C MET A 82 -1.44 2.21 14.79
N PHE A 83 -1.16 3.48 14.49
CA PHE A 83 -1.36 4.06 13.15
C PHE A 83 -0.40 3.46 12.11
N LEU A 84 0.85 3.25 12.50
CA LEU A 84 1.88 2.68 11.62
C LEU A 84 1.80 1.16 11.49
N ALA A 85 1.02 0.47 12.32
CA ALA A 85 0.92 -0.98 12.31
C ALA A 85 0.48 -1.53 10.95
N ILE A 86 -0.58 -0.94 10.36
CA ILE A 86 -1.13 -1.40 9.07
C ILE A 86 -0.10 -1.31 7.93
N PRO A 87 0.54 -0.14 7.67
CA PRO A 87 1.52 -0.05 6.58
C PRO A 87 2.74 -0.94 6.82
N ILE A 88 3.20 -1.09 8.07
CA ILE A 88 4.31 -1.99 8.41
C ILE A 88 3.93 -3.44 8.13
N MET A 89 2.73 -3.87 8.55
CA MET A 89 2.21 -5.22 8.30
C MET A 89 2.12 -5.50 6.80
N ALA A 90 1.72 -4.51 6.00
CA ALA A 90 1.64 -4.63 4.54
C ALA A 90 3.01 -4.84 3.91
N ILE A 91 4.01 -4.03 4.30
CA ILE A 91 5.38 -4.18 3.82
C ILE A 91 5.95 -5.55 4.21
N MET A 92 5.69 -5.98 5.45
CA MET A 92 6.15 -7.28 5.96
C MET A 92 5.54 -8.45 5.16
N LYS A 93 4.23 -8.42 4.87
CA LYS A 93 3.59 -9.44 4.02
C LYS A 93 4.23 -9.49 2.63
N VAL A 94 4.44 -8.33 2.00
CA VAL A 94 5.09 -8.27 0.67
C VAL A 94 6.48 -8.88 0.68
N ILE A 95 7.26 -8.65 1.74
CA ILE A 95 8.59 -9.24 1.88
C ILE A 95 8.50 -10.76 2.01
N PHE A 96 7.57 -11.26 2.84
CA PHE A 96 7.38 -12.70 3.04
C PHE A 96 6.90 -13.41 1.77
N ASP A 97 5.99 -12.79 1.01
CA ASP A 97 5.49 -13.31 -0.27
C ASP A 97 6.58 -13.36 -1.36
N ARG A 98 7.67 -12.59 -1.21
CA ARG A 98 8.77 -12.53 -2.18
C ARG A 98 9.92 -13.48 -1.87
N ILE A 99 9.96 -14.06 -0.66
CA ILE A 99 11.03 -14.96 -0.21
C ILE A 99 10.42 -16.36 -0.04
N GLU A 100 10.81 -17.32 -0.88
CA GLU A 100 10.26 -18.70 -0.85
C GLU A 100 10.33 -19.35 0.55
N SER A 101 11.39 -19.07 1.33
CA SER A 101 11.53 -19.59 2.69
C SER A 101 10.54 -18.98 3.71
N LEU A 102 9.96 -17.82 3.42
CA LEU A 102 9.05 -17.08 4.31
C LEU A 102 7.61 -17.06 3.79
N GLU A 103 7.36 -17.64 2.62
CA GLU A 103 6.02 -17.81 2.03
C GLU A 103 4.99 -18.38 3.01
N PRO A 104 5.30 -19.37 3.89
CA PRO A 104 4.33 -19.86 4.87
C PRO A 104 3.84 -18.79 5.85
N TRP A 105 4.71 -17.84 6.22
CA TRP A 105 4.35 -16.73 7.10
C TRP A 105 3.52 -15.68 6.35
N GLY A 106 3.83 -15.42 5.09
CA GLY A 106 3.03 -14.57 4.21
C GLY A 106 1.60 -15.10 4.06
N TYR A 107 1.46 -16.42 3.87
CA TYR A 107 0.17 -17.11 3.78
C TYR A 107 -0.69 -16.95 5.03
N LEU A 108 -0.11 -17.06 6.22
CA LEU A 108 -0.83 -16.88 7.50
C LEU A 108 -1.30 -15.44 7.75
N LEU A 109 -0.56 -14.47 7.22
CA LEU A 109 -0.88 -13.04 7.33
C LEU A 109 -1.87 -12.58 6.24
N GLY A 110 -1.93 -13.30 5.12
CA GLY A 110 -2.85 -13.06 4.03
C GLY A 110 -4.27 -13.54 4.31
N ASP A 111 -5.21 -13.06 3.50
CA ASP A 111 -6.58 -13.60 3.39
C ASP A 111 -6.73 -14.51 2.15
N ASP A 112 -5.60 -15.10 1.73
CA ASP A 112 -5.47 -15.88 0.51
C ASP A 112 -6.17 -17.25 0.66
N LEU A 113 -7.49 -17.26 0.47
CA LEU A 113 -8.17 -18.43 -0.05
C LEU A 113 -7.57 -18.75 -1.44
N PRO A 114 -7.31 -20.03 -1.80
CA PRO A 114 -6.58 -20.38 -3.01
C PRO A 114 -7.18 -19.72 -4.26
N LYS A 115 -6.43 -18.81 -4.92
CA LYS A 115 -6.88 -18.05 -6.10
C LYS A 115 -7.24 -18.88 -7.33
N SER A 116 -7.02 -20.20 -7.30
CA SER A 116 -7.85 -21.13 -8.05
C SER A 116 -7.73 -22.52 -7.41
N PHE A 117 -8.80 -23.02 -6.81
CA PHE A 117 -8.94 -24.47 -6.67
C PHE A 117 -9.09 -25.04 -8.10
N LYS A 118 -7.96 -25.43 -8.71
CA LYS A 118 -8.00 -26.19 -9.96
C LYS A 118 -8.47 -27.59 -9.59
N TRP A 119 -9.76 -27.87 -9.80
CA TRP A 119 -10.29 -29.22 -9.84
C TRP A 119 -9.47 -30.02 -10.86
N GLN A 120 -8.45 -30.74 -10.41
CA GLN A 120 -7.83 -31.79 -11.20
C GLN A 120 -8.90 -32.87 -11.33
N LYS A 121 -9.52 -32.94 -12.52
CA LYS A 121 -10.51 -33.98 -12.81
C LYS A 121 -9.86 -35.32 -12.49
N PRO A 122 -10.43 -36.15 -11.61
CA PRO A 122 -9.90 -37.49 -11.37
C PRO A 122 -9.84 -38.21 -12.72
N ALA A 123 -8.70 -38.85 -13.01
CA ALA A 123 -8.55 -39.64 -14.22
C ALA A 123 -9.71 -40.64 -14.29
N LYS A 124 -10.48 -40.60 -15.39
CA LYS A 124 -11.62 -41.50 -15.58
C LYS A 124 -11.07 -42.93 -15.52
N PRO A 125 -11.60 -43.83 -14.68
CA PRO A 125 -11.14 -45.20 -14.66
C PRO A 125 -11.34 -45.78 -16.07
N MET A 126 -10.28 -46.37 -16.63
CA MET A 126 -10.34 -47.06 -17.91
C MET A 126 -11.22 -48.29 -17.71
N LEU A 127 -12.49 -48.17 -18.08
CA LEU A 127 -13.41 -49.30 -18.11
C LEU A 127 -12.89 -50.28 -19.18
N PRO A 128 -12.76 -51.58 -18.87
CA PRO A 128 -12.51 -52.58 -19.89
C PRO A 128 -13.59 -52.45 -20.98
N SER A 129 -13.18 -52.34 -22.23
CA SER A 129 -14.11 -52.43 -23.34
C SER A 129 -14.78 -53.80 -23.25
N GLU A 130 -16.06 -53.80 -22.93
CA GLU A 130 -16.90 -54.99 -22.97
C GLU A 130 -16.79 -55.52 -24.40
N ASN A 131 -16.13 -56.68 -24.54
CA ASN A 131 -16.00 -57.38 -25.80
C ASN A 131 -17.40 -57.90 -26.15
N VAL A 132 -18.12 -57.12 -26.95
CA VAL A 132 -19.38 -57.56 -27.54
C VAL A 132 -19.01 -58.49 -28.69
N GLU A 133 -18.92 -59.78 -28.38
CA GLU A 133 -19.07 -60.88 -29.35
C GLU A 133 -20.55 -61.04 -29.76
#